data_AF-A0A0G8F0G4-F1
#
_entry.id   AF-A0A0G8F0G4-F1
#
_cell.length_a   1.000
_cell.length_b   1.000
_cell.length_c   1.000
_cell.angle_alpha   90.00
_cell.angle_beta   90.00
_cell.angle_gamma   90.00
#
_symmetry.space_group_name_H-M   'P 1'
#
loop_
_entity.id
_entity.type
_entity.pdbx_description
1 polymer ?
#
loop_
_entity_poly.entity_id
_entity_poly.type
_entity_poly.pdbx_seq_one_letter_code
_entity_poly.pdbx_strand_id
1 'polypeptide(L)' 'MLLCSLLSEEEILITYYEDGYLLSSYMTVVDIDTPNSTLICTDAFYNRMKLQFYNIIDAK' A
#
# COMPACT_ATOMS: atom_id res chain seq x y z
N MET A 1 -18.71 -13.12 -2.68
CA MET A 1 -18.14 -11.95 -3.39
C MET A 1 -17.07 -11.23 -2.57
N LEU A 2 -16.39 -11.90 -1.62
CA LEU A 2 -15.23 -11.34 -0.88
C LEU A 2 -13.89 -11.84 -1.46
N LEU A 3 -13.90 -13.00 -2.13
CA LEU A 3 -12.71 -13.63 -2.68
C LEU A 3 -12.07 -12.83 -3.82
N CYS A 4 -12.87 -12.20 -4.69
CA CYS A 4 -12.34 -11.43 -5.82
C CYS A 4 -11.66 -10.11 -5.38
N SER A 5 -12.14 -9.48 -4.30
CA SER A 5 -11.53 -8.27 -3.72
C SER A 5 -10.16 -8.55 -3.10
N LEU A 6 -9.89 -9.81 -2.73
CA LEU A 6 -8.59 -10.27 -2.22
C LEU A 6 -7.61 -10.63 -3.35
N LEU A 7 -8.11 -10.75 -4.59
CA LEU A 7 -7.36 -11.26 -5.76
C LEU A 7 -7.14 -10.20 -6.84
N SER A 8 -7.74 -9.01 -6.71
CA SER A 8 -7.52 -7.90 -7.62
C SER A 8 -6.41 -7.00 -7.10
N GLU A 9 -5.35 -6.86 -7.90
CA GLU A 9 -4.36 -5.80 -7.71
C GLU A 9 -5.03 -4.43 -7.88
N GLU A 10 -4.75 -3.51 -6.96
CA GLU A 10 -5.33 -2.16 -6.97
C GLU A 10 -4.21 -1.12 -6.89
N GLU A 11 -4.19 -0.16 -7.83
CA GLU A 11 -3.21 0.93 -7.82
C GLU A 11 -3.71 2.06 -6.91
N ILE A 12 -2.87 2.49 -5.98
CA ILE A 12 -3.14 3.55 -5.02
C ILE A 12 -2.03 4.61 -5.07
N LEU A 13 -2.39 5.89 -4.92
CA LEU A 13 -1.43 6.97 -4.74
C LEU A 13 -1.06 7.08 -3.27
N ILE A 14 0.20 6.85 -2.94
CA ILE A 14 0.70 6.95 -1.56
C ILE A 14 1.62 8.15 -1.45
N THR A 15 1.39 8.98 -0.44
CA THR A 15 2.33 10.04 -0.06
C THR A 15 2.96 9.68 1.29
N TYR A 16 4.28 9.65 1.35
CA TYR A 16 5.04 9.24 2.53
C TYR A 16 6.26 10.13 2.74
N TYR A 17 6.78 10.13 3.98
CA TYR A 17 7.96 10.89 4.35
C TYR A 17 9.19 9.96 4.36
N GLU A 18 10.22 10.33 3.62
CA GLU A 18 11.50 9.61 3.56
C GLU A 18 12.64 10.64 3.40
N ASP A 19 13.70 10.48 4.18
CA ASP A 19 14.94 11.27 4.08
C ASP A 19 14.78 12.81 4.06
N GLY A 20 13.76 13.35 4.74
CA GLY A 20 13.52 14.79 4.77
C GLY A 20 12.52 15.31 3.74
N TYR A 21 11.99 14.42 2.89
CA TYR A 21 11.13 14.77 1.77
C TYR A 21 9.77 14.08 1.88
N LEU A 22 8.73 14.78 1.43
CA LEU A 22 7.43 14.18 1.16
C LEU A 22 7.42 13.70 -0.30
N LEU A 23 7.29 12.40 -0.48
CA LEU A 23 7.29 11.75 -1.78
C LEU A 23 5.89 11.20 -2.06
N SER A 24 5.45 11.29 -3.30
CA SER A 24 4.21 10.66 -3.77
C SER A 24 4.54 9.65 -4.84
N SER A 25 3.97 8.45 -4.74
CA SER A 25 4.19 7.38 -5.70
C SER A 25 2.92 6.56 -5.90
N TYR A 26 2.66 6.17 -7.14
CA TYR A 26 1.67 5.16 -7.44
C TYR A 26 2.24 3.79 -7.08
N MET A 27 1.49 3.03 -6.30
CA MET A 27 1.87 1.70 -5.85
C MET A 27 0.71 0.75 -6.02
N THR A 28 1.00 -0.50 -6.34
CA THR A 28 0.00 -1.56 -6.48
C THR A 28 -0.09 -2.34 -5.19
N VAL A 29 -1.29 -2.42 -4.61
CA VAL A 29 -1.61 -3.33 -3.52
C VAL A 29 -1.67 -4.75 -4.06
N VAL A 30 -0.81 -5.62 -3.56
CA VAL A 30 -0.69 -7.00 -4.04
C VAL A 30 -1.14 -8.03 -3.00
N ASP A 31 -1.18 -7.66 -1.71
CA ASP A 31 -1.64 -8.53 -0.64
C ASP A 31 -2.02 -7.72 0.62
N ILE A 32 -2.86 -8.32 1.47
CA ILE A 32 -3.29 -7.78 2.75
C ILE A 32 -3.07 -8.83 3.84
N ASP A 33 -2.08 -8.59 4.70
CA ASP A 33 -1.81 -9.40 5.88
C ASP A 33 -2.74 -8.95 7.01
N THR A 34 -3.94 -9.52 7.05
CA THR A 34 -4.97 -9.20 8.05
C THR A 34 -4.54 -9.50 9.49
N PRO A 35 -3.88 -10.63 9.84
CA PRO A 35 -3.37 -10.86 11.20
C PRO A 35 -2.43 -9.76 11.70
N ASN A 36 -1.55 -9.25 10.84
CA ASN A 36 -0.58 -8.21 11.21
C ASN A 36 -1.06 -6.79 10.85
N SER A 37 -2.30 -6.62 10.39
CA SER A 37 -2.84 -5.32 9.95
C SER A 37 -1.88 -4.55 9.03
N THR A 38 -1.30 -5.27 8.06
CA THR A 38 -0.27 -4.75 7.17
C THR A 38 -0.70 -4.89 5.72
N LEU A 39 -0.52 -3.82 4.95
CA LEU A 39 -0.72 -3.76 3.52
C LEU A 39 0.60 -4.02 2.80
N ILE A 40 0.60 -4.91 1.80
CA ILE A 40 1.79 -5.21 1.00
C ILE A 40 1.59 -4.59 -0.37
N CYS A 41 2.48 -3.66 -0.71
CA CYS A 41 2.47 -2.96 -1.99
C CYS A 41 3.71 -3.28 -2.81
N THR A 42 3.65 -3.01 -4.10
CA THR A 42 4.82 -2.89 -4.99
C THR A 42 4.83 -1.57 -5.72
N ASP A 43 6.02 -0.99 -5.93
CA ASP A 43 6.21 0.13 -6.84
C ASP A 43 6.24 -0.32 -8.32
N ALA A 44 6.43 0.61 -9.25
CA ALA A 44 6.55 0.34 -10.68
C ALA A 44 7.76 -0.55 -11.05
N PHE A 45 8.73 -0.73 -10.15
CA PHE A 45 9.89 -1.59 -10.31
C PHE A 45 9.74 -2.93 -9.57
N TYR A 46 8.54 -3.24 -9.07
CA TYR A 46 8.23 -4.43 -8.28
C TYR A 46 8.96 -4.52 -6.92
N ASN A 47 9.51 -3.41 -6.43
CA ASN A 47 10.06 -3.38 -5.07
C ASN A 47 8.91 -3.45 -4.07
N ARG A 48 9.00 -4.40 -3.13
CA ARG A 48 7.95 -4.62 -2.13
C ARG A 48 8.08 -3.66 -0.97
N MET A 49 6.97 -3.05 -0.58
CA MET A 49 6.84 -2.22 0.62
C MET A 49 5.75 -2.76 1.53
N LYS A 50 5.95 -2.64 2.85
CA LYS A 50 4.97 -3.00 3.87
C LYS A 50 4.49 -1.76 4.61
N LEU A 51 3.19 -1.51 4.58
CA LEU A 51 2.55 -0.39 5.25
C LEU A 51 1.67 -0.88 6.38
N GLN A 52 1.94 -0.44 7.61
CA GLN A 52 1.09 -0.74 8.75
C GLN A 52 -0.18 0.11 8.70
N PHE A 53 -1.35 -0.50 8.88
CA PHE A 53 -2.63 0.22 8.79
C PHE A 53 -2.72 1.42 9.74
N TYR A 54 -2.15 1.32 10.95
CA TYR A 54 -2.18 2.41 11.92
C TYR A 54 -1.35 3.64 11.50
N ASN A 55 -0.47 3.50 10.50
CA ASN A 55 0.31 4.60 9.93
C ASN A 55 -0.36 5.21 8.67
N ILE A 56 -1.44 4.60 8.17
CA ILE A 56 -2.14 5.06 6.98
C ILE A 56 -3.24 6.03 7.41
N ILE A 57 -3.27 7.20 6.77
CA ILE A 57 -4.31 8.21 6.99
C ILE A 57 -4.96 8.48 5.64
N ASP A 58 -6.29 8.41 5.60
CA ASP A 58 -7.09 8.78 4.44
C ASP A 58 -7.02 10.30 4.21
N ALA A 59 -6.52 10.70 3.04
CA ALA A 59 -6.45 12.10 2.64
C ALA A 59 -7.77 12.50 1.97
N LYS A 60 -8.72 12.97 2.78
CA LYS A 60 -10.05 13.43 2.34
C LYS A 60 -10.03 14.75 1.58
#